data_AF-A0A6N8ZUC0-F1
#
_entry.id   AF-A0A6N8ZUC0-F1
#
_cell.length_a   1.000
_cell.length_b   1.000
_cell.length_c   1.000
_cell.angle_alpha   90.00
_cell.angle_beta   90.00
_cell.angle_gamma   90.00
#
_symmetry.space_group_name_H-M   'P 1'
#
loop_
_entity.id
_entity.type
_entity.pdbx_description
1 polymer ?
#
loop_
_entity_poly.entity_id
_entity_poly.type
_entity_poly.pdbx_seq_one_letter_code
_entity_poly.pdbx_strand_id
1 'polypeptide(L)'
;MRFARIGGEWKIKLSPAVLATVNSERSRNPLFERYWAGVLARLKINAHRDGEPLGEDRPGEYVFVTGPDQETGQPRIVVSYLIMGDTVTIGRLLIGVARGLSMK
;
A
#
# COMPACT_ATOMS: atom_id res chain seq x y z
N MET A 1 -11.30 8.88 -21.05
CA MET A 1 -11.77 9.81 -20.00
C MET A 1 -10.63 10.00 -19.01
N ARG A 2 -10.04 11.20 -18.91
CA ARG A 2 -8.85 11.47 -18.09
C ARG A 2 -9.30 12.32 -16.89
N PHE A 3 -9.58 11.68 -15.75
CA PHE A 3 -9.92 12.40 -14.52
C PHE A 3 -8.65 12.92 -13.86
N ALA A 4 -8.07 13.99 -14.41
CA ALA A 4 -7.06 14.77 -13.71
C ALA A 4 -7.79 15.73 -12.76
N ARG A 5 -8.04 15.29 -11.52
CA ARG A 5 -8.42 16.21 -10.44
C ARG A 5 -7.16 16.76 -9.80
N ILE A 6 -6.96 18.07 -9.96
CA ILE A 6 -5.99 18.86 -9.22
C ILE A 6 -6.64 19.17 -7.85
N GLY A 7 -6.03 18.74 -6.75
CA GLY A 7 -6.24 19.34 -5.43
C GLY A 7 -7.25 18.70 -4.46
N GLY A 8 -7.20 17.39 -4.24
CA GLY A 8 -7.81 16.75 -3.05
C GLY A 8 -7.11 15.44 -2.71
N GLU A 9 -6.74 15.24 -1.43
CA GLU A 9 -6.20 13.95 -0.99
C GLU A 9 -7.23 12.84 -1.23
N TRP A 10 -6.80 11.70 -1.79
CA TRP A 10 -7.66 10.53 -1.91
C TRP A 10 -8.12 10.07 -0.53
N LYS A 11 -9.42 9.76 -0.39
CA LYS A 11 -9.94 9.14 0.84
C LYS A 11 -9.45 7.70 0.88
N ILE A 12 -8.81 7.29 1.98
CA ILE A 12 -8.40 5.90 2.17
C ILE A 12 -9.47 5.16 2.96
N LYS A 13 -9.91 4.00 2.44
CA LYS A 13 -10.68 3.01 3.18
C LYS A 13 -9.89 1.71 3.27
N LEU A 14 -9.96 1.06 4.43
CA LEU A 14 -9.33 -0.25 4.65
C LEU A 14 -10.42 -1.30 4.72
N SER A 15 -10.21 -2.44 4.07
CA SER A 15 -11.05 -3.61 4.32
C SER A 15 -10.86 -4.10 5.76
N PRO A 16 -11.85 -4.81 6.35
CA PRO A 16 -11.70 -5.40 7.68
C PRO A 16 -10.48 -6.31 7.82
N ALA A 17 -10.16 -7.08 6.76
CA ALA A 17 -8.99 -7.94 6.73
C ALA A 17 -7.68 -7.14 6.80
N VAL A 18 -7.59 -6.03 6.06
CA VAL A 18 -6.41 -5.14 6.08
C VAL A 18 -6.27 -4.49 7.46
N LEU A 19 -7.37 -4.04 8.07
CA LEU A 19 -7.34 -3.48 9.42
C LEU A 19 -6.82 -4.50 10.45
N ALA A 20 -7.25 -5.76 10.35
CA ALA A 20 -6.76 -6.83 11.20
C ALA A 20 -5.26 -7.07 11.02
N THR A 21 -4.75 -7.09 9.78
CA THR A 21 -3.32 -7.21 9.49
C THR A 21 -2.52 -6.03 10.06
N VAL A 22 -2.98 -4.79 9.86
CA VAL A 22 -2.32 -3.59 10.39
C VAL A 22 -2.22 -3.65 11.92
N ASN A 23 -3.31 -4.01 12.60
CA ASN A 23 -3.32 -4.13 14.06
C ASN A 23 -2.40 -5.24 14.56
N SER A 24 -2.32 -6.37 13.85
CA SER A 24 -1.40 -7.46 14.20
C SER A 24 0.07 -7.07 14.02
N GLU A 25 0.40 -6.19 13.08
CA GLU A 25 1.79 -5.83 12.80
C GLU A 25 2.27 -4.68 13.69
N ARG A 26 1.37 -3.77 14.07
CA ARG A 26 1.61 -2.76 15.11
C ARG A 26 2.08 -3.38 16.43
N SER A 27 1.56 -4.56 16.81
CA SER A 27 1.98 -5.24 18.04
C SER A 27 3.30 -6.00 17.92
N ARG A 28 3.78 -6.26 16.69
CA ARG A 28 5.00 -7.05 16.42
C ARG A 28 6.21 -6.18 16.09
N ASN A 29 5.99 -5.04 15.43
CA ASN A 29 7.04 -4.17 14.95
C ASN A 29 6.75 -2.71 15.33
N PRO A 30 7.46 -2.12 16.30
CA PRO A 30 7.27 -0.73 16.73
C PRO A 30 7.43 0.30 15.62
N LEU A 31 8.20 -0.01 14.57
CA LEU A 31 8.43 0.88 13.43
C LEU A 31 7.37 0.75 12.32
N PHE A 32 6.52 -0.28 12.39
CA PHE A 32 5.51 -0.54 11.36
C PHE A 32 4.59 0.66 11.14
N GLU A 33 4.19 1.36 12.21
CA GLU A 33 3.30 2.51 12.09
C GLU A 33 3.90 3.63 11.22
N ARG A 34 5.20 3.87 11.33
CA ARG A 34 5.91 4.85 10.50
C ARG A 34 5.89 4.45 9.04
N TYR A 35 6.18 3.18 8.74
CA TYR A 35 6.19 2.67 7.37
C TYR A 35 4.79 2.69 6.76
N TRP A 36 3.79 2.26 7.54
CA TRP A 36 2.40 2.25 7.13
C TRP A 36 1.86 3.67 6.87
N ALA A 37 2.18 4.64 7.73
CA ALA A 37 1.83 6.04 7.52
C ALA A 37 2.43 6.59 6.21
N GLY A 38 3.68 6.22 5.88
CA GLY A 38 4.32 6.59 4.62
C GLY A 38 3.60 6.02 3.40
N VAL A 39 3.16 4.75 3.46
CA VAL A 39 2.34 4.13 2.41
C VAL A 39 1.02 4.88 2.21
N LEU A 40 0.31 5.15 3.31
CA LEU A 40 -0.97 5.88 3.25
C LEU A 40 -0.82 7.28 2.67
N ALA A 41 0.21 8.03 3.09
CA ALA A 41 0.49 9.37 2.57
C ALA A 41 0.76 9.34 1.05
N ARG A 42 1.51 8.35 0.58
CA ARG A 42 1.82 8.21 -0.84
C ARG A 42 0.58 7.88 -1.67
N LEU A 43 -0.25 6.95 -1.19
CA LEU A 43 -1.52 6.60 -1.87
C LEU A 43 -2.51 7.79 -1.88
N LYS A 44 -2.58 8.57 -0.80
CA LYS A 44 -3.39 9.80 -0.71
C LYS A 44 -3.06 10.84 -1.78
N ILE A 45 -1.84 10.86 -2.28
CA ILE A 45 -1.38 11.85 -3.26
C ILE A 45 -1.35 11.25 -4.66
N ASN A 46 -0.83 10.03 -4.79
CA ASN A 46 -0.39 9.47 -6.07
C ASN A 46 -0.95 8.07 -6.39
N ALA A 47 -2.04 7.61 -5.77
CA ALA A 47 -2.58 6.26 -6.00
C ALA A 47 -2.70 5.89 -7.50
N HIS A 48 -3.25 6.76 -8.35
CA HIS A 48 -3.40 6.49 -9.78
C HIS A 48 -2.08 6.53 -10.59
N ARG A 49 -0.95 6.95 -9.98
CA ARG A 49 0.36 7.09 -10.64
C ARG A 49 1.40 6.09 -10.14
N ASP A 50 1.40 5.82 -8.83
CA ASP A 50 2.40 4.98 -8.18
C ASP A 50 2.03 3.48 -8.20
N GLY A 51 0.77 3.14 -8.46
CA GLY A 51 0.32 1.76 -8.59
C GLY A 51 0.46 1.19 -9.99
N GLU A 52 0.81 -0.08 -10.08
CA GLU A 52 0.72 -0.86 -11.31
C GLU A 52 -0.71 -1.37 -11.49
N PRO A 53 -1.39 -1.11 -12.62
CA PRO A 53 -2.73 -1.65 -12.86
C PRO A 53 -2.68 -3.18 -13.00
N LEU A 54 -3.66 -3.88 -12.42
CA LEU A 54 -3.69 -5.36 -12.40
C LEU A 54 -4.13 -6.02 -13.72
N GLY A 55 -4.27 -5.25 -14.79
CA GLY A 55 -4.66 -5.71 -16.12
C GLY A 55 -6.07 -5.32 -16.52
N GLU A 56 -6.39 -5.55 -17.79
CA GLU A 56 -7.63 -5.09 -18.42
C GLU A 56 -8.89 -5.74 -17.83
N ASP A 57 -8.77 -6.97 -17.30
CA ASP A 57 -9.86 -7.72 -16.66
C ASP A 57 -10.28 -7.17 -15.28
N ARG A 58 -9.48 -6.24 -14.71
CA ARG A 58 -9.72 -5.66 -13.38
C ARG A 58 -9.58 -4.13 -13.41
N PRO A 59 -10.47 -3.43 -14.15
CA PRO A 59 -10.36 -2.00 -14.34
C PRO A 59 -10.44 -1.25 -12.99
N GLY A 60 -9.45 -0.40 -12.74
CA GLY A 60 -9.36 0.42 -11.52
C GLY A 60 -8.72 -0.29 -10.33
N GLU A 61 -8.33 -1.56 -10.46
CA GLU A 61 -7.49 -2.25 -9.47
C GLU A 61 -6.01 -2.00 -9.73
N TYR A 62 -5.29 -1.68 -8.67
CA TYR A 62 -3.88 -1.35 -8.69
C TYR A 62 -3.13 -2.12 -7.60
N VAL A 63 -1.85 -2.35 -7.82
CA VAL A 63 -0.90 -2.82 -6.82
C VAL A 63 0.20 -1.80 -6.61
N PHE A 64 0.43 -1.46 -5.35
CA PHE A 64 1.57 -0.66 -4.92
C PHE A 64 2.52 -1.50 -4.08
N VAL A 65 3.82 -1.39 -4.35
CA VAL A 65 4.85 -2.15 -3.67
C VAL A 65 5.92 -1.20 -3.15
N THR A 66 6.20 -1.23 -1.85
CA THR A 66 7.40 -0.57 -1.31
C THR A 66 8.62 -1.44 -1.55
N GLY A 67 9.78 -0.82 -1.79
CA GLY A 67 11.05 -1.53 -1.68
C GLY A 67 11.27 -1.94 -0.21
N PRO A 68 11.83 -3.14 0.06
CA PRO A 68 12.42 -3.40 1.36
C PRO A 68 13.66 -2.52 1.52
N ASP A 69 13.87 -1.99 2.71
CA ASP A 69 15.11 -1.32 3.07
C ASP A 69 15.79 -2.15 4.17
N GLN A 70 16.93 -2.74 3.83
CA GLN A 70 17.68 -3.59 4.74
C GLN A 70 18.45 -2.78 5.79
N GLU A 71 18.79 -1.52 5.52
CA GLU A 71 19.51 -0.65 6.44
C GLU A 71 18.57 -0.16 7.55
N THR A 72 17.32 0.16 7.21
CA THR A 72 16.31 0.60 8.18
C THR A 72 15.43 -0.53 8.71
N GLY A 73 15.58 -1.75 8.18
CA GLY A 73 14.72 -2.89 8.50
C GLY A 73 13.27 -2.68 8.04
N GLN A 74 13.03 -1.81 7.05
CA GLN A 74 11.71 -1.59 6.49
C GLN A 74 11.22 -2.86 5.79
N PRO A 75 10.06 -3.41 6.18
CA PRO A 75 9.49 -4.54 5.48
C PRO A 75 9.01 -4.11 4.09
N ARG A 76 9.03 -5.05 3.15
CA ARG A 76 8.36 -4.90 1.87
C ARG A 76 6.85 -4.92 2.10
N ILE A 77 6.16 -3.83 1.79
CA ILE A 77 4.71 -3.72 1.91
C ILE A 77 4.12 -3.77 0.50
N VAL A 78 3.21 -4.71 0.27
CA VAL A 78 2.43 -4.82 -0.97
C VAL A 78 0.98 -4.54 -0.65
N VAL A 79 0.40 -3.59 -1.38
CA VAL A 79 -0.99 -3.14 -1.21
C VAL A 79 -1.72 -3.33 -2.52
N SER A 80 -2.84 -4.08 -2.49
CA SER A 80 -3.79 -4.10 -3.60
C SER A 80 -4.98 -3.22 -3.26
N TYR A 81 -5.35 -2.32 -4.16
CA TYR A 81 -6.42 -1.35 -3.93
C TYR A 81 -7.21 -1.04 -5.18
N LEU A 82 -8.46 -0.61 -4.94
CA LEU A 82 -9.40 -0.19 -5.97
C LEU A 82 -9.60 1.32 -5.86
N ILE A 83 -9.53 2.04 -6.99
CA ILE A 83 -9.88 3.45 -7.07
C ILE A 83 -11.32 3.58 -7.56
N MET A 84 -12.19 4.17 -6.74
CA MET A 84 -13.57 4.52 -7.11
C MET A 84 -13.89 5.95 -6.71
N GLY A 85 -14.19 6.81 -7.68
CA GLY A 85 -14.50 8.21 -7.42
C GLY A 85 -13.30 8.97 -6.83
N ASP A 86 -13.38 9.37 -5.56
CA ASP A 86 -12.32 10.02 -4.77
C ASP A 86 -11.72 9.10 -3.69
N THR A 87 -12.06 7.81 -3.74
CA THR A 87 -11.74 6.84 -2.69
C THR A 87 -10.79 5.76 -3.20
N VAL A 88 -9.73 5.51 -2.45
CA VAL A 88 -8.83 4.36 -2.57
C VAL A 88 -9.23 3.35 -1.51
N THR A 89 -9.73 2.19 -1.94
CA THR A 89 -10.09 1.09 -1.05
C THR A 89 -8.99 0.05 -1.06
N ILE A 90 -8.26 -0.07 0.04
CA ILE A 90 -7.23 -1.09 0.21
C ILE A 90 -7.90 -2.42 0.57
N GLY A 91 -7.88 -3.36 -0.36
CA GLY A 91 -8.51 -4.67 -0.24
C GLY A 91 -7.55 -5.74 0.30
N ARG A 92 -6.25 -5.61 0.01
CA ARG A 92 -5.22 -6.59 0.39
C ARG A 92 -3.95 -5.91 0.88
N LEU A 93 -3.33 -6.51 1.89
CA LEU A 93 -2.04 -6.11 2.45
C LEU A 93 -1.17 -7.36 2.62
N LEU A 94 0.03 -7.36 2.04
CA LEU A 94 1.06 -8.37 2.30
C LEU A 94 2.31 -7.68 2.80
N ILE A 95 2.96 -8.26 3.81
CA ILE A 95 4.14 -7.71 4.46
C ILE A 95 5.23 -8.76 4.39
N GLY A 96 6.22 -8.51 3.55
CA GLY A 96 7.42 -9.34 3.41
C GLY A 96 8.52 -8.82 4.31
N VAL A 97 9.03 -9.66 5.19
CA VAL A 97 10.26 -9.36 5.94
C VAL A 97 11.43 -9.55 4.97
N ALA A 98 12.31 -8.56 4.86
CA ALA A 98 13.57 -8.71 4.15
C ALA A 98 14.47 -9.69 4.93
N ARG A 99 14.21 -11.00 4.83
CA ARG A 99 15.19 -11.99 5.24
C ARG A 99 16.28 -11.94 4.18
N GLY A 100 17.45 -11.45 4.57
CA GLY A 100 18.65 -11.54 3.74
C GLY A 100 18.75 -12.96 3.20
N LEU A 101 18.71 -13.08 1.87
CA LEU A 101 19.16 -14.28 1.20
C LEU A 101 20.66 -14.32 1.45
N SER A 102 21.06 -14.93 2.57
CA SER A 102 22.40 -15.46 2.74
C SER A 102 22.52 -16.58 1.71
N MET A 103 22.94 -16.24 0.50
CA MET A 103 23.45 -17.22 -0.44
C MET A 103 24.69 -17.84 0.21
N LYS A 104 24.52 -19.04 0.75
CA LYS A 104 25.62 -19.99 0.92
C LYS A 104 25.84 -20.70 -0.41
#